data_AF-A0A497PYN9-F1
#
_entry.id   AF-A0A497PYN9-F1
#
_cell.length_a   1.000
_cell.length_b   1.000
_cell.length_c   1.000
_cell.angle_alpha   90.00
_cell.angle_beta   90.00
_cell.angle_gamma   90.00
#
_symmetry.space_group_name_H-M   'P 1'
#
loop_
_entity.id
_entity.type
_entity.pdbx_description
1 polymer ?
#
loop_
_entity_poly.entity_id
_entity_poly.type
_entity_poly.pdbx_seq_one_letter_code
_entity_poly.pdbx_strand_id
1 'polypeptide(L)'
;MSQKAEPMYRGYPLSELVKMNMDTLIELLPTRRRRTLKRGLPSRQKKLLMKLRNARRQIKKGKDVVVKTHCRDMVILPEMVDLTIGVHNGKEFQRVKIIPQMIGH
;
A
#
# COMPACT_ATOMS: atom_id res chain seq x y z
N MET A 1 -20.35 -13.92 17.25
CA MET A 1 -19.99 -12.77 16.38
C MET A 1 -18.55 -12.38 16.68
N SER A 2 -17.60 -12.76 15.82
CA SER A 2 -16.17 -12.58 16.07
C SER A 2 -15.80 -11.10 15.97
N GLN A 3 -15.41 -10.49 17.10
CA GLN A 3 -14.82 -9.15 17.13
C GLN A 3 -13.51 -9.21 16.32
N LYS A 4 -13.48 -8.63 15.12
CA LYS A 4 -12.24 -8.51 14.35
C LYS A 4 -11.34 -7.52 15.10
N ALA A 5 -10.26 -8.03 15.67
CA ALA A 5 -9.21 -7.21 16.25
C ALA A 5 -8.81 -6.13 15.23
N GLU A 6 -8.77 -4.88 15.67
CA GLU A 6 -8.32 -3.79 14.81
C GLU A 6 -6.90 -4.08 14.34
N PRO A 7 -6.61 -3.99 13.03
CA PRO A 7 -5.29 -4.25 12.52
C PRO A 7 -4.33 -3.16 13.02
N MET A 8 -3.53 -3.52 14.01
CA MET A 8 -2.46 -2.68 14.53
C MET A 8 -1.16 -2.96 13.76
N TYR A 9 -0.43 -1.92 13.42
CA TYR A 9 0.93 -2.04 12.90
C TYR A 9 1.89 -1.33 13.85
N ARG A 10 2.79 -2.10 14.47
CA ARG A 10 3.78 -1.61 15.45
C ARG A 10 3.18 -0.73 16.56
N GLY A 11 2.00 -1.09 17.05
CA GLY A 11 1.31 -0.37 18.13
C GLY A 11 0.41 0.78 17.68
N TYR A 12 0.36 1.10 16.38
CA TYR A 12 -0.52 2.13 15.84
C TYR A 12 -1.74 1.55 15.13
N PRO A 13 -2.96 2.10 15.34
CA PRO A 13 -4.13 1.74 14.58
C PRO A 13 -4.05 2.30 13.15
N LEU A 14 -4.75 1.66 12.21
CA LEU A 14 -4.76 2.04 10.80
C LEU A 14 -5.20 3.49 10.57
N SER A 15 -6.14 3.98 11.37
CA SER A 15 -6.66 5.36 11.30
C SER A 15 -5.58 6.40 11.60
N GLU A 16 -4.64 6.08 12.48
CA GLU A 16 -3.54 6.95 12.86
C GLU A 16 -2.42 6.91 11.80
N LEU A 17 -2.10 5.71 11.30
CA LEU A 17 -1.09 5.52 10.23
C LEU A 17 -1.42 6.29 8.94
N VAL A 18 -2.70 6.51 8.64
CA VAL A 18 -3.14 7.30 7.48
C VAL A 18 -2.96 8.81 7.72
N LYS A 19 -3.01 9.26 8.97
CA LYS A 19 -2.88 10.67 9.35
C LYS A 19 -1.42 11.08 9.60
N MET A 20 -0.55 10.12 9.92
CA MET A 20 0.86 10.36 10.18
C MET A 20 1.60 10.90 8.95
N ASN A 21 2.62 11.72 9.22
CA ASN A 21 3.53 12.19 8.19
C ASN A 21 4.37 11.05 7.60
N MET A 22 4.80 11.21 6.35
CA MET A 22 5.63 10.21 5.68
C MET A 22 6.95 9.97 6.41
N ASP A 23 7.55 10.99 7.02
CA ASP A 23 8.83 10.86 7.72
C ASP A 23 8.73 10.02 8.99
N THR A 24 7.66 10.20 9.78
CA THR A 24 7.42 9.37 10.97
C THR A 24 7.09 7.94 10.57
N LEU A 25 6.34 7.73 9.48
CA LEU A 25 6.07 6.41 8.94
C LEU A 25 7.37 5.70 8.48
N ILE A 26 8.31 6.43 7.90
CA ILE A 26 9.60 5.91 7.44
C ILE A 26 10.45 5.38 8.61
N GLU A 27 10.37 6.00 9.78
CA GLU A 27 11.06 5.55 10.99
C GLU A 27 10.47 4.26 11.57
N LEU A 28 9.15 4.09 11.45
CA LEU A 28 8.43 2.89 11.85
C LEU A 28 8.63 1.71 10.89
N LEU A 29 9.34 1.86 9.77
CA LEU A 29 9.55 0.76 8.82
C LEU A 29 10.86 0.01 9.08
N PRO A 30 10.94 -1.29 8.67
CA PRO A 30 12.20 -2.03 8.70
C PRO A 30 13.32 -1.36 7.87
N THR A 31 14.57 -1.60 8.25
CA THR A 31 15.77 -0.93 7.71
C THR A 31 15.83 -0.89 6.18
N ARG A 32 15.51 -1.99 5.50
CA ARG A 32 15.52 -2.07 4.02
C ARG A 32 14.53 -1.09 3.40
N ARG A 33 13.30 -1.06 3.92
CA ARG A 33 12.19 -0.23 3.41
C ARG A 33 12.48 1.24 3.66
N ARG A 34 12.95 1.57 4.87
CA ARG A 34 13.44 2.90 5.25
C ARG A 34 14.52 3.40 4.29
N ARG A 35 15.49 2.54 3.93
CA ARG A 35 16.54 2.89 2.95
C ARG A 35 15.97 3.21 1.56
N THR A 36 15.01 2.41 1.09
CA THR A 36 14.36 2.63 -0.22
C THR A 36 13.60 3.96 -0.25
N LEU A 37 12.83 4.27 0.79
CA LEU A 37 12.07 5.52 0.89
C LEU A 37 13.00 6.75 1.01
N LYS A 38 14.05 6.68 1.84
CA LYS A 38 15.02 7.78 1.98
C LYS A 38 15.81 8.08 0.71
N ARG A 39 16.08 7.07 -0.14
CA ARG A 39 16.74 7.26 -1.44
C ARG A 39 15.82 7.87 -2.51
N GLY A 40 14.51 7.90 -2.25
CA GLY A 40 13.52 8.45 -3.15
C GLY A 40 12.84 7.41 -4.04
N LEU A 41 11.58 7.70 -4.39
CA LEU A 41 10.75 6.85 -5.24
C LEU A 41 11.05 7.11 -6.73
N PRO A 42 11.52 6.13 -7.52
CA PRO A 42 11.64 6.27 -8.97
C PRO A 42 10.32 6.64 -9.65
N SER A 43 10.39 7.27 -10.82
CA SER A 43 9.23 7.81 -11.56
C SER A 43 8.14 6.77 -11.85
N ARG A 44 8.50 5.48 -11.96
CA ARG A 44 7.54 4.37 -12.13
C ARG A 44 6.63 4.22 -10.91
N GLN A 45 7.19 4.31 -9.70
CA GLN A 45 6.45 4.21 -8.44
C GLN A 45 5.58 5.45 -8.21
N LYS A 46 6.04 6.64 -8.60
CA LYS A 46 5.21 7.86 -8.57
C LYS A 46 3.96 7.75 -9.45
N LYS A 47 4.11 7.22 -10.67
CA LYS A 47 2.96 6.94 -11.57
C LYS A 47 1.99 5.92 -10.95
N LEU A 48 2.53 4.91 -10.26
CA LEU A 48 1.72 3.90 -9.57
C LEU A 48 0.91 4.51 -8.43
N LEU A 49 1.52 5.37 -7.60
CA LEU A 49 0.83 6.12 -6.55
C LEU A 49 -0.32 6.97 -7.10
N MET A 50 -0.10 7.68 -8.21
CA MET A 50 -1.15 8.47 -8.85
C MET A 50 -2.32 7.59 -9.31
N LYS A 51 -2.03 6.43 -9.92
CA LYS A 51 -3.05 5.45 -10.31
C LYS A 51 -3.82 4.91 -9.10
N LEU A 52 -3.14 4.60 -8.00
CA LEU A 52 -3.77 4.11 -6.78
C LEU A 52 -4.67 5.17 -6.13
N ARG A 53 -4.24 6.44 -6.08
CA ARG A 53 -5.07 7.54 -5.59
C ARG A 53 -6.35 7.70 -6.42
N ASN A 54 -6.24 7.56 -7.73
CA ASN A 54 -7.39 7.58 -8.63
C ASN A 54 -8.29 6.35 -8.44
N ALA A 55 -7.71 5.16 -8.26
CA ALA A 55 -8.46 3.94 -7.99
C ALA A 55 -9.23 4.02 -6.67
N ARG A 56 -8.61 4.55 -5.60
CA ARG A 56 -9.28 4.77 -4.30
C ARG A 56 -10.49 5.69 -4.42
N ARG A 57 -10.40 6.76 -5.23
CA ARG A 57 -11.55 7.64 -5.52
C ARG A 57 -12.66 6.91 -6.27
N GLN A 58 -12.32 6.00 -7.17
CA GLN A 58 -13.31 5.22 -7.94
C GLN A 58 -13.97 4.11 -7.11
N ILE A 59 -13.21 3.48 -6.19
CA ILE A 59 -13.75 2.51 -5.24
C ILE A 59 -14.74 3.17 -4.28
N LYS A 60 -14.46 4.40 -3.83
CA LYS A 60 -15.45 5.21 -3.09
C LYS A 60 -16.74 5.47 -3.87
N LYS A 61 -16.69 5.43 -5.21
CA LYS A 61 -17.84 5.55 -6.10
C LYS A 61 -18.49 4.20 -6.46
N GLY A 62 -18.07 3.11 -5.79
CA GLY A 62 -18.64 1.77 -5.97
C GLY A 62 -18.09 0.99 -7.18
N LYS A 63 -17.00 1.43 -7.83
CA LYS A 63 -16.37 0.68 -8.92
C LYS A 63 -15.16 -0.12 -8.43
N ASP A 64 -15.16 -1.42 -8.67
CA ASP A 64 -14.02 -2.28 -8.42
C ASP A 64 -12.94 -2.05 -9.48
N VAL A 65 -11.88 -1.32 -9.11
CA VAL A 65 -10.76 -1.02 -9.99
C VAL A 65 -9.57 -1.88 -9.62
N VAL A 66 -9.17 -2.77 -10.53
CA VAL A 66 -7.93 -3.53 -10.42
C VAL A 66 -6.79 -2.76 -11.07
N VAL A 67 -5.83 -2.31 -10.26
CA VAL A 67 -4.65 -1.60 -10.78
C VAL A 67 -3.59 -2.61 -11.18
N LYS A 68 -3.31 -2.75 -12.48
CA LYS A 68 -2.24 -3.62 -13.00
C LYS A 68 -0.88 -2.93 -12.90
N THR A 69 0.12 -3.64 -12.36
CA THR A 69 1.46 -3.10 -12.12
C THR A 69 2.54 -4.14 -12.42
N HIS A 70 3.68 -3.66 -12.93
CA HIS A 70 4.91 -4.45 -13.07
C HIS A 70 5.93 -4.14 -11.95
N CYS A 71 5.62 -3.18 -11.08
CA CYS A 71 6.51 -2.74 -10.01
C CYS A 71 6.34 -3.67 -8.80
N ARG A 72 7.27 -4.63 -8.64
CA ARG A 72 7.28 -5.58 -7.51
C ARG A 72 8.05 -5.06 -6.29
N ASP A 73 8.94 -4.09 -6.49
CA ASP A 73 9.81 -3.55 -5.45
C ASP A 73 9.13 -2.45 -4.60
N MET A 74 7.84 -2.21 -4.85
CA MET A 74 7.12 -1.12 -4.20
C MET A 74 6.72 -1.50 -2.79
N VAL A 75 6.94 -0.55 -1.90
CA VAL A 75 6.56 -0.65 -0.50
C VAL A 75 5.05 -0.52 -0.35
N ILE A 76 4.39 -1.50 0.27
CA ILE A 76 2.97 -1.38 0.67
C ILE A 76 2.84 -0.26 1.71
N LEU A 77 2.14 0.79 1.32
CA LEU A 77 1.83 1.95 2.16
C LEU A 77 0.42 1.82 2.76
N PRO A 78 0.15 2.45 3.91
CA PRO A 78 -1.19 2.46 4.53
C PRO A 78 -2.28 2.98 3.58
N GLU A 79 -1.95 3.89 2.66
CA GLU A 79 -2.89 4.40 1.65
C GLU A 79 -3.44 3.32 0.69
N MET A 80 -2.78 2.18 0.60
CA MET A 80 -3.09 1.11 -0.35
C MET A 80 -3.98 -0.01 0.22
N VAL A 81 -4.30 0.06 1.51
CA VAL A 81 -5.15 -0.93 2.16
C VAL A 81 -6.52 -0.97 1.49
N ASP A 82 -7.09 -2.18 1.37
CA ASP A 82 -8.35 -2.48 0.69
C ASP A 82 -8.36 -2.28 -0.83
N LEU A 83 -7.21 -1.95 -1.44
CA LEU A 83 -7.06 -1.94 -2.90
C LEU A 83 -6.73 -3.35 -3.42
N THR A 84 -7.23 -3.65 -4.63
CA THR A 84 -6.83 -4.84 -5.38
C THR A 84 -5.80 -4.46 -6.43
N ILE A 85 -4.59 -5.00 -6.30
CA ILE A 85 -3.48 -4.78 -7.23
C ILE A 85 -3.22 -6.05 -8.03
N GLY A 86 -3.12 -5.93 -9.35
CA GLY A 86 -2.64 -6.99 -10.21
C GLY A 86 -1.12 -6.91 -10.36
N VAL A 87 -0.37 -7.80 -9.72
CA VAL A 87 1.09 -7.85 -9.81
C VAL A 87 1.50 -8.79 -10.93
N HIS A 88 2.36 -8.32 -11.85
CA HIS A 88 2.84 -9.16 -12.95
C HIS A 88 3.92 -10.14 -12.50
N ASN A 89 3.71 -11.43 -12.75
CA ASN A 89 4.68 -12.49 -12.44
C ASN A 89 5.52 -12.92 -13.65
N GLY A 90 5.37 -12.28 -14.82
CA GLY A 90 6.08 -12.60 -16.07
C GLY A 90 5.23 -13.33 -17.12
N LYS A 91 4.10 -13.91 -16.69
CA LYS A 91 3.09 -14.53 -17.57
C LYS A 91 1.73 -13.87 -17.39
N GLU A 92 1.26 -13.82 -16.15
CA GLU A 92 -0.06 -13.31 -15.80
C GLU A 92 0.00 -12.24 -14.70
N PHE A 93 -1.10 -11.51 -14.53
CA PHE A 93 -1.29 -10.56 -13.44
C PHE A 93 -2.03 -11.24 -12.29
N GLN A 94 -1.31 -11.53 -11.22
CA GLN A 94 -1.90 -12.10 -10.03
C GLN A 94 -2.61 -11.01 -9.22
N ARG A 95 -3.91 -11.20 -8.95
CA ARG A 95 -4.71 -10.26 -8.16
C ARG A 95 -4.41 -10.47 -6.69
N VAL A 96 -3.86 -9.45 -6.06
CA VAL A 96 -3.57 -9.41 -4.63
C VAL A 96 -4.45 -8.33 -4.00
N LYS A 97 -5.30 -8.73 -3.04
CA LYS A 97 -6.04 -7.80 -2.19
C LYS A 97 -5.17 -7.44 -1.00
N ILE A 98 -4.91 -6.16 -0.79
CA ILE A 98 -4.02 -5.71 0.27
C ILE A 98 -4.75 -5.75 1.61
N ILE A 99 -4.24 -6.59 2.51
CA ILE A 99 -4.68 -6.68 3.89
C ILE A 99 -3.84 -5.70 4.73
N PRO A 100 -4.40 -5.04 5.75
CA PRO A 100 -3.66 -4.16 6.66
C PRO A 100 -2.37 -4.78 7.25
N GLN A 101 -2.35 -6.09 7.51
CA GLN A 101 -1.17 -6.81 8.02
C GLN A 101 0.02 -6.82 7.04
N MET A 102 -0.21 -6.49 5.76
CA MET A 102 0.83 -6.42 4.74
C MET A 102 1.54 -5.06 4.70
N ILE A 103 1.11 -4.08 5.49
CA ILE A 103 1.88 -2.85 5.71
C ILE A 103 3.25 -3.26 6.25
N GLY A 104 4.32 -2.72 5.69
CA GLY A 104 5.68 -3.06 6.12
C GLY A 104 6.44 -4.05 5.21
N HIS A 105 5.75 -4.75 4.29
CA HIS A 105 6.35 -5.73 3.35
C HIS A 105 6.58 -5.17 1.96
#